data_AF-A0A9E7ZXB1-F1
#
_entry.id   AF-A0A9E7ZXB1-F1
#
_cell.length_a   1.000
_cell.length_b   1.000
_cell.length_c   1.000
_cell.angle_alpha   90.00
_cell.angle_beta   90.00
_cell.angle_gamma   90.00
#
_symmetry.space_group_name_H-M   'P 1'
#
loop_
_entity.id
_entity.type
_entity.pdbx_description
1 polymer ?
#
loop_
_entity_poly.entity_id
_entity_poly.type
_entity_poly.pdbx_seq_one_letter_code
_entity_poly.pdbx_strand_id
1 'polypeptide(L)' 'MSAQPAEIDDDRDALEWELIELVEEHGSERAALRALLHDFHVLLADADKAVSRGFVRGVFSEGARAPRIVGEDQ' A
#
# COMPACT_ATOMS: atom_id res chain seq x y z
N MET A 1 45.82 27.56 -12.58
CA MET A 1 44.96 26.42 -12.94
C MET A 1 43.58 26.72 -12.39
N SER A 2 42.65 27.17 -13.24
CA SER A 2 41.24 27.32 -12.88
C SER A 2 40.59 25.94 -12.90
N ALA A 3 39.96 25.51 -11.81
CA ALA A 3 39.15 24.30 -11.81
C ALA A 3 37.91 24.57 -12.67
N GLN A 4 37.79 23.90 -13.82
CA GLN A 4 36.51 23.83 -14.51
C GLN A 4 35.49 23.11 -13.59
N PRO A 5 34.26 23.63 -13.45
CA PRO A 5 33.22 22.89 -12.74
C PRO A 5 33.00 21.56 -13.47
N ALA A 6 32.97 20.47 -12.72
CA ALA A 6 32.63 19.17 -13.27
C ALA A 6 31.19 19.26 -13.81
N GLU A 7 30.99 18.92 -15.08
CA GLU A 7 29.66 18.64 -15.60
C GLU A 7 29.15 17.43 -14.83
N ILE A 8 28.17 17.66 -13.97
CA ILE A 8 27.44 16.59 -13.30
C ILE A 8 26.44 16.11 -14.34
N ASP A 9 26.79 15.02 -15.03
CA ASP A 9 25.83 14.26 -15.81
C ASP A 9 24.91 13.57 -14.83
N ASP A 10 23.67 14.05 -14.79
CA ASP A 10 22.69 13.58 -13.83
C ASP A 10 21.83 12.50 -14.48
N ASP A 11 22.35 11.27 -14.45
CA ASP A 11 21.70 10.07 -15.02
C ASP A 11 20.48 9.59 -14.22
N ARG A 12 20.00 10.36 -13.24
CA ARG A 12 18.85 9.99 -12.41
C ARG A 12 17.57 10.00 -13.24
N ASP A 13 16.88 8.86 -13.23
CA ASP A 13 15.55 8.76 -13.81
C ASP A 13 14.48 9.35 -12.88
N ALA A 14 13.22 9.37 -13.35
CA ALA A 14 12.11 9.92 -12.58
C ALA A 14 11.90 9.19 -11.23
N LEU A 15 12.18 7.88 -11.19
CA LEU A 15 12.02 7.10 -9.97
C LEU A 15 13.10 7.45 -8.94
N GLU A 16 14.35 7.64 -9.37
CA GLU A 16 15.43 8.12 -8.50
C GLU A 16 15.08 9.48 -7.87
N TRP A 17 14.48 10.39 -8.64
CA TRP A 17 14.02 11.67 -8.11
C TRP A 17 12.89 11.54 -7.08
N GLU A 18 11.89 10.70 -7.35
CA GLU A 18 10.82 10.41 -6.37
C GLU A 18 11.38 9.81 -5.07
N LEU A 19 12.38 8.93 -5.16
CA LEU A 19 13.03 8.36 -3.98
C LEU A 19 13.81 9.42 -3.18
N ILE A 20 14.50 10.34 -3.86
CA ILE A 20 15.21 11.44 -3.21
C ILE A 20 14.22 12.34 -2.47
N GLU A 21 13.14 12.75 -3.12
CA GLU A 21 12.09 13.58 -2.52
C GLU A 21 11.48 12.90 -1.28
N LEU A 22 11.21 11.59 -1.36
CA LEU A 22 10.70 10.81 -0.24
C LEU A 22 11.69 10.76 0.94
N VAL A 23 12.99 10.62 0.66
CA VAL A 23 14.03 10.64 1.71
C VAL A 23 14.16 12.03 2.33
N GLU A 24 14.09 13.10 1.52
CA GLU A 24 14.12 14.49 1.99
C GLU A 24 12.93 14.81 2.89
N GLU A 25 11.72 14.37 2.52
CA GLU A 25 10.50 14.55 3.31
C GLU A 25 10.61 13.90 4.71
N HIS A 26 11.18 12.68 4.77
CA HIS A 26 11.23 11.90 6.00
C HIS A 26 12.56 12.04 6.77
N GLY A 27 13.54 12.75 6.22
CA GLY A 27 14.82 13.09 6.85
C GLY A 27 15.81 11.92 7.03
N SER A 28 15.48 10.71 6.57
CA SER A 28 16.40 9.57 6.47
C SER A 28 15.81 8.45 5.62
N GLU A 29 16.66 7.63 5.00
CA GLU A 29 16.21 6.48 4.20
C GLU A 29 15.40 5.49 5.04
N ARG A 30 15.82 5.30 6.31
CA ARG A 30 15.11 4.40 7.23
C ARG A 30 13.72 4.92 7.60
N ALA A 31 13.54 6.24 7.72
CA ALA A 31 12.23 6.83 8.00
C ALA A 31 11.32 6.75 6.77
N ALA A 32 11.85 7.05 5.57
CA ALA A 32 11.14 6.89 4.30
C ALA A 32 10.67 5.45 4.06
N LEU A 33 11.55 4.46 4.24
CA LEU A 33 11.18 3.04 4.13
C LEU A 33 10.11 2.63 5.16
N ARG A 34 10.16 3.18 6.37
CA ARG A 34 9.14 2.90 7.39
C ARG A 34 7.78 3.50 7.00
N ALA A 35 7.76 4.72 6.47
CA ALA A 35 6.54 5.37 5.98
C ALA A 35 5.94 4.58 4.80
N LEU A 36 6.76 4.26 3.80
CA LEU A 36 6.35 3.46 2.65
C LEU A 36 5.74 2.10 3.06
N LEU A 37 6.40 1.38 3.98
CA LEU A 37 5.90 0.10 4.48
C LEU A 37 4.59 0.25 5.26
N HIS A 38 4.44 1.32 6.03
CA HIS A 38 3.19 1.64 6.71
C HIS A 38 2.06 1.84 5.71
N ASP A 39 2.27 2.69 4.70
CA ASP A 39 1.23 3.02 3.72
C ASP A 39 0.85 1.82 2.86
N PHE A 40 1.82 0.97 2.53
CA PHE A 40 1.56 -0.31 1.88
C PHE A 40 0.63 -1.21 2.71
N HIS A 41 0.84 -1.30 4.02
CA HIS A 41 -0.05 -2.07 4.90
C HIS A 41 -1.46 -1.45 5.00
N VAL A 42 -1.58 -0.12 5.00
CA VAL A 42 -2.88 0.55 4.98
C VAL A 42 -3.63 0.24 3.69
N LEU A 43 -2.94 0.33 2.54
CA LEU A 43 -3.52 0.00 1.23
C LEU A 43 -3.98 -1.46 1.17
N LEU A 44 -3.20 -2.40 1.69
CA LEU A 44 -3.59 -3.81 1.77
C LEU A 44 -4.82 -4.02 2.67
N ALA A 45 -4.87 -3.37 3.82
CA ALA A 45 -6.01 -3.45 4.73
C ALA A 45 -7.29 -2.88 4.10
N ASP A 46 -7.18 -1.81 3.31
CA ASP A 46 -8.31 -1.23 2.61
C ASP A 46 -8.74 -2.05 1.39
N ALA A 47 -7.78 -2.66 0.68
CA ALA A 47 -8.08 -3.63 -0.37
C ALA A 47 -8.90 -4.80 0.20
N ASP A 48 -8.47 -5.40 1.31
CA ASP A 48 -9.18 -6.50 1.98
C ASP A 48 -10.63 -6.13 2.35
N LYS A 49 -10.84 -4.92 2.91
CA LYS A 49 -12.19 -4.39 3.20
C LYS A 49 -13.01 -4.16 1.92
N ALA A 50 -12.39 -3.71 0.84
CA ALA A 50 -13.08 -3.45 -0.43
C ALA A 50 -13.56 -4.76 -1.08
N VAL A 51 -12.75 -5.82 -1.05
CA VAL A 51 -13.16 -7.15 -1.55
C VAL A 51 -14.22 -7.78 -0.65
N SER A 52 -14.13 -7.59 0.67
CA SER A 52 -15.13 -8.06 1.64
C SER A 52 -16.51 -7.38 1.48
N ARG A 53 -16.55 -6.08 1.14
CA ARG A 53 -17.82 -5.38 0.85
C ARG A 53 -18.47 -5.79 -0.47
N GLY A 54 -17.69 -6.29 -1.44
CA GLY A 54 -18.19 -6.91 -2.67
C GLY A 54 -18.89 -8.26 -2.43
N PHE A 55 -18.63 -8.93 -1.30
CA PHE A 55 -19.33 -10.15 -0.91
C PHE A 55 -20.69 -9.87 -0.25
N VAL A 56 -20.92 -8.68 0.31
CA VAL A 56 -22.10 -8.39 1.17
C VAL A 56 -23.24 -7.66 0.44
N ARG A 57 -23.09 -7.27 -0.83
CA ARG A 57 -24.19 -6.63 -1.60
C ARG A 57 -24.45 -7.28 -2.95
N GLY A 58 -25.24 -8.36 -2.91
CA GLY A 58 -25.91 -8.98 -4.07
C GLY A 58 -24.94 -9.85 -4.86
N VAL A 59 -24.84 -11.15 -4.61
CA VAL A 59 -25.90 -12.15 -4.72
C VAL A 59 -25.46 -13.30 -3.82
N PHE A 60 -26.25 -13.64 -2.80
CA PHE A 60 -26.19 -15.01 -2.31
C PHE A 60 -26.63 -15.88 -3.49
N SER A 61 -25.73 -16.68 -4.05
CA SER A 61 -26.15 -17.78 -4.91
C SER A 61 -27.20 -18.58 -4.16
N GLU A 62 -28.30 -18.89 -4.83
CA GLU A 62 -29.37 -19.72 -4.29
C GLU A 62 -28.75 -21.03 -3.80
N GLY A 63 -28.60 -21.18 -2.48
CA GLY A 63 -27.90 -22.31 -1.84
C GLY A 63 -26.82 -21.95 -0.80
N ALA A 64 -26.32 -20.71 -0.73
CA ALA A 64 -25.24 -20.33 0.20
C ALA A 64 -25.71 -19.87 1.59
N ARG A 65 -26.85 -20.35 2.10
CA ARG A 65 -27.23 -20.11 3.50
C ARG A 65 -26.57 -21.17 4.37
N ALA A 66 -25.84 -20.73 5.41
CA ALA A 66 -25.41 -21.62 6.48
C ALA A 66 -26.65 -22.33 7.06
N PRO A 67 -26.61 -23.65 7.32
CA PRO A 67 -27.71 -24.34 7.97
C PRO A 67 -27.99 -23.66 9.30
N ARG A 68 -29.26 -23.30 9.56
CA ARG A 68 -29.69 -22.91 10.90
C ARG A 68 -29.38 -24.09 11.81
N ILE A 69 -28.42 -23.93 12.71
CA ILE A 69 -28.34 -24.78 13.89
C ILE A 69 -29.59 -24.41 14.69
N VAL A 70 -30.65 -25.17 14.48
CA VAL A 70 -31.80 -25.18 15.39
C VAL A 70 -31.21 -25.71 16.69
N GLY A 71 -31.14 -24.83 17.70
CA GLY A 71 -30.71 -25.23 19.02
C GLY A 71 -31.50 -26.45 19.47
N GLU A 72 -30.78 -27.48 19.86
CA GLU A 72 -31.31 -28.55 20.69
C GLU A 72 -31.85 -27.93 21.99
N ASP A 73 -33.01 -28.46 22.38
CA ASP A 73 -33.61 -28.43 23.71
C ASP A 73 -34.16 -27.10 24.27
N GLN A 74 -35.49 -26.95 24.17
CA GLN A 74 -36.42 -27.26 25.28
C GLN A 74 -37.89 -27.21 24.85
#